data_AF-C5CZY9-F1
#
_entry.id   AF-C5CZY9-F1
#
_cell.length_a   1.000
_cell.length_b   1.000
_cell.length_c   1.000
_cell.angle_alpha   90.00
_cell.angle_beta   90.00
_cell.angle_gamma   90.00
#
_symmetry.space_group_name_H-M   'P 1'
#
loop_
_entity.id
_entity.type
_entity.pdbx_description
1 polymer ?
#
loop_
_entity_poly.entity_id
_entity_poly.type
_entity_poly.pdbx_seq_one_letter_code
_entity_poly.pdbx_strand_id
1 'polypeptide(L)'
;MTTPSSPSVQDNPSKHRFEFESQGERAVAIYSLAGGVITFIHTLVPEALQGQGVARQLVLAGLASARERGLRVIPQCPVFAAYMRSHPETHDLLADEGRALLGL
;
A
#
# COMPACT_ATOMS: atom_id res chain seq x y z
N MET A 1 -11.82 -6.01 -25.26
CA MET A 1 -11.11 -7.13 -24.59
C MET A 1 -11.35 -6.92 -23.10
N THR A 2 -12.19 -7.78 -22.51
CA THR A 2 -12.70 -7.67 -21.14
C THR A 2 -11.84 -8.52 -20.24
N THR A 3 -11.25 -7.94 -19.18
CA THR A 3 -10.40 -8.65 -18.20
C THR A 3 -11.07 -8.55 -16.82
N PRO A 4 -11.14 -9.65 -16.04
CA PRO A 4 -12.24 -9.88 -15.10
C PRO A 4 -12.17 -9.14 -13.75
N SER A 5 -13.39 -8.97 -13.24
CA SER A 5 -13.88 -8.48 -11.96
C SER A 5 -13.39 -9.23 -10.71
N SER A 6 -12.09 -9.22 -10.41
CA SER A 6 -11.63 -9.46 -9.02
C SER A 6 -11.77 -8.14 -8.22
N PRO A 7 -11.90 -8.17 -6.88
CA PRO A 7 -11.73 -6.96 -6.06
C PRO A 7 -10.24 -6.56 -6.12
N SER A 8 -9.89 -5.95 -7.25
CA SER A 8 -8.51 -5.67 -7.65
C SER A 8 -8.18 -4.27 -7.19
N VAL A 9 -7.16 -4.16 -6.33
CA VAL A 9 -6.54 -2.87 -6.08
C VAL A 9 -6.03 -2.32 -7.42
N GLN A 10 -6.57 -1.18 -7.87
CA GLN A 10 -6.10 -0.46 -9.05
C GLN A 10 -5.03 0.54 -8.65
N ASP A 11 -3.87 0.46 -9.29
CA ASP A 11 -2.87 1.52 -9.23
C ASP A 11 -3.29 2.69 -10.12
N ASN A 12 -3.36 3.88 -9.55
CA ASN A 12 -3.60 5.12 -10.27
C ASN A 12 -2.36 6.03 -10.18
N PRO A 13 -1.32 5.78 -10.99
CA PRO A 13 -0.06 6.50 -10.92
C PRO A 13 -0.21 7.98 -11.28
N SER A 14 -1.16 8.34 -12.14
CA SER A 14 -1.50 9.74 -12.49
C SER A 14 -2.00 10.55 -11.28
N LYS A 15 -2.45 9.85 -10.24
CA LYS A 15 -3.11 10.38 -9.06
C LYS A 15 -2.40 9.97 -7.77
N HIS A 16 -1.26 9.28 -7.90
CA HIS A 16 -0.42 8.73 -6.84
C HIS A 16 -1.25 8.04 -5.74
N ARG A 17 -2.17 7.16 -6.14
CA ARG A 17 -2.98 6.40 -5.18
C ARG A 17 -3.37 5.04 -5.71
N PHE A 18 -3.50 4.10 -4.80
CA PHE A 18 -4.16 2.83 -5.05
C PHE A 18 -5.62 2.94 -4.65
N GLU A 19 -6.51 2.43 -5.49
CA GLU A 19 -7.95 2.46 -5.28
C GLU A 19 -8.45 1.02 -5.23
N PHE A 20 -9.19 0.69 -4.17
CA PHE A 20 -9.83 -0.60 -4.00
C PHE A 20 -11.32 -0.38 -3.86
N GLU A 21 -12.11 -1.05 -4.69
CA GLU A 21 -13.56 -0.95 -4.66
C GLU A 21 -14.14 -2.35 -4.41
N SER A 22 -15.00 -2.45 -3.40
CA SER A 22 -15.65 -3.71 -3.04
C SER A 22 -17.03 -3.44 -2.46
N GLN A 23 -18.03 -4.17 -2.94
CA GLN A 23 -19.42 -4.10 -2.47
C GLN A 23 -20.01 -2.67 -2.42
N GLY A 24 -19.60 -1.79 -3.36
CA GLY A 24 -20.08 -0.40 -3.43
C GLY A 24 -19.32 0.59 -2.55
N GLU A 25 -18.36 0.12 -1.74
CA GLU A 25 -17.48 0.95 -0.92
C GLU A 25 -16.09 1.07 -1.56
N ARG A 26 -15.44 2.23 -1.39
CA ARG A 26 -14.12 2.50 -1.95
C ARG A 26 -13.12 2.84 -0.85
N ALA A 27 -12.03 2.08 -0.82
CA ALA A 27 -10.84 2.39 -0.04
C ALA A 27 -9.73 2.93 -0.96
N VAL A 28 -8.96 3.89 -0.47
CA VAL A 28 -7.85 4.48 -1.24
C VAL A 28 -6.58 4.59 -0.40
N ALA A 29 -5.45 4.18 -0.95
CA ALA A 29 -4.13 4.37 -0.35
C ALA A 29 -3.36 5.43 -1.14
N ILE A 30 -3.19 6.59 -0.54
CA ILE A 30 -2.42 7.70 -1.09
C ILE A 30 -0.94 7.41 -0.88
N TYR A 31 -0.19 7.47 -1.97
CA TYR A 31 1.26 7.35 -1.95
C TYR A 31 1.92 8.53 -2.64
N SER A 32 3.23 8.64 -2.50
CA SER A 32 4.08 9.50 -3.32
C SER A 32 5.18 8.66 -3.90
N LEU A 33 5.56 8.92 -5.15
CA LEU A 33 6.66 8.23 -5.82
C LEU A 33 7.74 9.25 -6.15
N ALA A 34 8.89 9.14 -5.49
CA ALA A 34 10.01 10.05 -5.68
C ALA A 34 11.33 9.27 -5.70
N GLY A 35 12.14 9.48 -6.74
CA GLY A 35 13.51 8.93 -6.80
C GLY A 35 13.61 7.40 -6.67
N GLY A 36 12.61 6.65 -7.13
CA GLY A 36 12.57 5.19 -6.98
C GLY A 36 12.07 4.69 -5.61
N VAL A 37 11.50 5.60 -4.81
CA VAL A 37 10.92 5.30 -3.50
C VAL A 37 9.43 5.62 -3.51
N ILE A 38 8.61 4.67 -3.06
CA ILE A 38 7.18 4.81 -2.84
C ILE A 38 6.88 5.04 -1.36
N THR A 39 6.36 6.22 -1.04
CA THR A 39 5.99 6.61 0.31
C THR A 39 4.49 6.49 0.48
N PHE A 40 4.04 5.57 1.34
CA PHE A 40 2.61 5.44 1.66
C PHE A 40 2.23 6.44 2.73
N ILE A 41 1.62 7.55 2.32
CA ILE A 41 1.34 8.71 3.16
C ILE A 41 0.12 8.42 4.04
N HIS A 42 -1.00 8.05 3.43
CA HIS A 42 -2.26 7.87 4.14
C HIS A 42 -3.17 6.88 3.43
N THR A 43 -3.91 6.08 4.20
CA THR A 43 -4.89 5.14 3.66
C THR A 43 -6.26 5.50 4.22
N LEU A 44 -7.19 5.87 3.33
CA LEU A 44 -8.60 6.01 3.67
C LEU A 44 -9.29 4.68 3.42
N VAL A 45 -9.76 4.05 4.49
CA VAL A 45 -10.64 2.89 4.43
C VAL A 45 -11.95 3.28 5.12
N PRO A 46 -13.09 3.25 4.42
CA PRO A 46 -14.37 3.54 5.05
C PRO A 46 -14.69 2.51 6.13
N GLU A 47 -15.41 2.91 7.18
CA GLU A 47 -15.75 2.03 8.31
C GLU A 47 -16.48 0.76 7.88
N ALA A 48 -17.29 0.82 6.82
CA ALA A 48 -17.96 -0.34 6.26
C ALA A 48 -16.99 -1.43 5.77
N LEU A 49 -15.76 -1.06 5.38
CA LEU A 49 -14.69 -1.96 4.96
C LEU A 49 -13.64 -2.21 6.06
N GLN A 50 -13.72 -1.51 7.19
CA GLN A 50 -12.88 -1.80 8.35
C GLN A 50 -13.23 -3.18 8.93
N GLY A 51 -12.22 -3.88 9.47
CA GLY A 51 -12.37 -5.25 9.98
C GLY A 51 -12.43 -6.34 8.89
N GLN A 52 -12.63 -5.99 7.62
CA GLN A 52 -12.65 -6.95 6.50
C GLN A 52 -11.26 -7.22 5.89
N GLY A 53 -10.19 -6.64 6.46
CA GLY A 53 -8.83 -6.79 5.96
C GLY A 53 -8.51 -5.97 4.70
N VAL A 54 -9.37 -5.04 4.29
CA VAL A 54 -9.16 -4.20 3.08
C VAL A 54 -7.88 -3.37 3.19
N ALA A 55 -7.61 -2.79 4.35
CA ALA A 55 -6.37 -2.05 4.60
C ALA A 55 -5.12 -2.92 4.35
N ARG A 56 -5.17 -4.20 4.75
CA ARG A 56 -4.11 -5.17 4.51
C ARG A 56 -3.99 -5.51 3.02
N GLN A 57 -5.10 -5.64 2.30
CA GLN A 57 -5.07 -5.88 0.86
C GLN A 57 -4.42 -4.71 0.10
N LEU A 58 -4.73 -3.47 0.47
CA LEU A 58 -4.06 -2.28 -0.08
C LEU A 58 -2.56 -2.30 0.20
N VAL A 59 -2.16 -2.65 1.43
CA VAL A 59 -0.74 -2.78 1.80
C VAL A 59 -0.05 -3.84 0.97
N LEU A 60 -0.63 -5.03 0.87
CA LEU A 60 -0.09 -6.15 0.09
C LEU A 60 0.07 -5.79 -1.38
N ALA A 61 -0.95 -5.18 -1.99
CA ALA A 61 -0.90 -4.78 -3.39
C ALA A 61 0.15 -3.68 -3.63
N GLY A 62 0.22 -2.69 -2.73
CA GLY A 62 1.22 -1.63 -2.81
C GLY A 62 2.65 -2.15 -2.67
N LEU A 63 2.87 -3.07 -1.72
CA LEU A 63 4.15 -3.75 -1.51
C LEU A 63 4.55 -4.63 -2.68
N ALA A 64 3.61 -5.41 -3.21
CA ALA A 64 3.84 -6.26 -4.38
C ALA A 64 4.24 -5.40 -5.59
N SER A 65 3.49 -4.33 -5.86
CA SER A 65 3.82 -3.39 -6.94
C SER A 65 5.20 -2.74 -6.74
N ALA A 66 5.53 -2.33 -5.52
CA ALA A 66 6.85 -1.80 -5.21
C ALA A 66 7.96 -2.83 -5.50
N ARG A 67 7.76 -4.08 -5.08
CA ARG A 67 8.71 -5.17 -5.30
C ARG A 67 8.88 -5.52 -6.78
N GLU A 68 7.79 -5.65 -7.52
CA GLU A 68 7.81 -5.93 -8.96
C GLU A 68 8.51 -4.83 -9.75
N ARG A 69 8.39 -3.58 -9.29
CA ARG A 69 9.03 -2.41 -9.90
C ARG A 69 10.44 -2.14 -9.38
N GLY A 70 10.93 -2.90 -8.40
CA GLY A 70 12.23 -2.68 -7.75
C GLY A 70 12.32 -1.36 -6.98
N LEU A 71 11.20 -0.87 -6.46
CA LEU A 71 11.09 0.37 -5.69
C LEU A 71 11.26 0.11 -4.20
N ARG A 72 11.80 1.10 -3.49
CA ARG A 72 11.84 1.06 -2.02
C ARG A 72 10.57 1.65 -1.42
N VAL A 73 10.22 1.25 -0.22
CA VAL A 73 8.97 1.63 0.44
C VAL A 73 9.22 2.41 1.72
N ILE A 74 8.47 3.50 1.91
CA ILE A 74 8.42 4.25 3.17
C ILE A 74 7.01 4.11 3.76
N PRO A 75 6.84 3.39 4.88
CA PRO A 75 5.55 3.24 5.56
C PRO A 75 5.26 4.42 6.48
N GLN A 76 4.95 5.60 5.94
CA GLN A 76 4.53 6.76 6.74
C GLN A 76 3.19 6.51 7.45
N CYS A 77 2.28 5.78 6.80
CA CYS A 77 1.01 5.40 7.39
C CYS A 77 1.21 4.32 8.49
N PRO A 78 0.59 4.46 9.67
CA PRO A 78 0.72 3.50 10.77
C PRO A 78 0.26 2.08 10.40
N VAL A 79 -0.69 1.94 9.47
CA VAL A 79 -1.16 0.63 8.97
C VAL A 79 -0.05 -0.11 8.22
N PHE A 80 0.66 0.59 7.33
CA PHE A 80 1.81 0.03 6.61
C PHE A 80 2.94 -0.28 7.57
N ALA A 81 3.21 0.60 8.53
CA ALA A 81 4.27 0.42 9.50
C ALA A 81 4.03 -0.80 10.40
N ALA A 82 2.80 -0.96 10.90
CA ALA A 82 2.40 -2.12 11.67
C ALA A 82 2.55 -3.42 10.87
N TYR A 83 2.11 -3.41 9.60
CA TYR A 83 2.23 -4.56 8.72
C TYR A 83 3.70 -4.96 8.50
N MET A 84 4.56 -4.01 8.13
CA MET A 84 5.98 -4.29 7.88
C MET A 84 6.71 -4.69 9.16
N ARG A 85 6.37 -4.16 10.33
CA ARG A 85 6.90 -4.64 11.62
C ARG A 85 6.60 -6.11 11.86
N SER A 86 5.40 -6.57 11.51
CA SER A 86 5.01 -7.98 11.63
C SER A 86 5.59 -8.88 10.54
N HIS A 87 6.07 -8.30 9.43
CA HIS A 87 6.53 -9.01 8.23
C HIS A 87 7.98 -8.65 7.88
N PRO A 88 8.98 -9.24 8.55
CA PRO A 88 10.39 -8.94 8.31
C PRO A 88 10.86 -9.24 6.88
N GLU A 89 10.17 -10.11 6.14
CA GLU A 89 10.43 -10.34 4.72
C GLU A 89 10.25 -9.09 3.85
N THR A 90 9.46 -8.12 4.33
CA THR A 90 9.25 -6.84 3.64
C THR A 90 10.34 -5.81 3.94
N HIS A 91 11.23 -6.08 4.91
CA HIS A 91 12.29 -5.14 5.31
C HIS A 91 13.35 -4.95 4.24
N ASP A 92 13.48 -5.91 3.32
CA ASP A 92 14.28 -5.77 2.10
C ASP A 92 13.79 -4.61 1.22
N LEU A 93 12.47 -4.42 1.17
CA LEU A 93 11.84 -3.34 0.39
C LEU A 93 11.89 -1.99 1.11
N LEU A 94 12.19 -1.95 2.41
CA LEU A 94 12.21 -0.69 3.14
C LEU A 94 13.31 0.23 2.64
N ALA A 95 12.94 1.49 2.38
CA ALA A 95 13.93 2.55 2.27
C ALA A 95 14.60 2.82 3.61
N ASP A 96 15.75 3.49 3.58
CA ASP A 96 16.50 3.89 4.77
C ASP A 96 15.61 4.66 5.78
N GLU A 97 14.87 5.66 5.29
CA GLU A 97 13.86 6.38 6.08
C GLU A 97 12.76 5.46 6.65
N GLY A 98 12.33 4.45 5.88
CA GLY A 98 11.31 3.50 6.33
C GLY A 98 11.80 2.63 7.49
N ARG A 99 13.07 2.20 7.45
CA ARG A 99 13.70 1.46 8.55
C ARG A 99 13.84 2.32 9.80
N ALA A 100 14.27 3.58 9.63
CA ALA A 100 14.35 4.54 10.73
C ALA A 100 12.98 4.78 11.39
N LEU A 101 11.89 4.88 10.61
CA LEU A 101 10.52 5.01 11.14
C LEU A 101 10.07 3.78 11.94
N LEU A 102 10.53 2.60 11.54
CA LEU A 102 10.18 1.35 12.21
C LEU A 102 11.04 1.10 13.45
N GLY A 103 12.21 1.74 13.54
CA GLY A 103 13.21 1.56 14.59
C GLY A 103 14.09 0.33 14.35
N LEU A 104 14.34 -0.01 13.08
CA LEU A 104 15.15 -1.14 12.63
C LEU A 104 16.57 -0.71 12.25
#